data_AF-A0A957W9P5-F1
#
_entry.id   AF-A0A957W9P5-F1
#
_cell.length_a   1.000
_cell.length_b   1.000
_cell.length_c   1.000
_cell.angle_alpha   90.00
_cell.angle_beta   90.00
_cell.angle_gamma   90.00
#
_symmetry.space_group_name_H-M   'P 1'
#
loop_
_entity.id
_entity.type
_entity.pdbx_description
1 polymer ?
#
loop_
_entity_poly.entity_id
_entity_poly.type
_entity_poly.pdbx_seq_one_letter_code
_entity_poly.pdbx_strand_id
1 'polypeptide(L)'
;MTDDPLIGRRLANFEIERPLGRGGMAQVYFGHDVKLRRPVAVKVIDARYRDKPAYAERFVREAQTIATWRQENTIQIYYADDQDGFYYFVMEYIDGDDLAKILADYKANDRRLPYDEVLRIGRAVANALDYAHGKGIIHRDVKPSNVMVAQDKRVVLTDFGLAM
;
A
#
# COMPACT_ATOMS: atom_id res chain seq x y z
N MET A 1 -8.49 0.04 24.60
CA MET A 1 -7.23 -0.26 23.88
C MET A 1 -7.31 -1.73 23.50
N THR A 2 -7.65 -2.02 22.25
CA THR A 2 -7.57 -3.39 21.73
C THR A 2 -6.09 -3.69 21.51
N ASP A 3 -5.53 -4.63 22.28
CA ASP A 3 -4.23 -5.21 21.98
C ASP A 3 -4.31 -5.88 20.62
N ASP A 4 -3.77 -5.20 19.60
CA ASP A 4 -3.64 -5.79 18.27
C ASP A 4 -2.56 -6.88 18.36
N PRO A 5 -2.91 -8.17 18.16
CA PRO A 5 -1.99 -9.29 18.37
C PRO A 5 -0.83 -9.32 17.36
N LEU A 6 -0.85 -8.44 16.35
CA LEU A 6 0.24 -8.29 15.39
C LEU A 6 1.33 -7.33 15.87
N ILE A 7 1.04 -6.39 16.78
CA ILE A 7 2.06 -5.45 17.27
C ILE A 7 3.11 -6.21 18.08
N GLY A 8 4.39 -6.02 17.75
CA GLY A 8 5.53 -6.74 18.32
C GLY A 8 5.73 -8.15 17.76
N ARG A 9 4.83 -8.63 16.89
CA ARG A 9 4.99 -9.91 16.20
C ARG A 9 5.96 -9.76 15.03
N ARG A 10 6.67 -10.85 14.73
CA ARG A 10 7.47 -10.99 13.52
C ARG A 10 6.78 -11.93 12.53
N LEU A 11 6.61 -11.47 11.30
CA LEU A 11 6.20 -12.29 10.15
C LEU A 11 7.41 -12.41 9.22
N ALA A 12 7.91 -13.64 8.98
CA ALA A 12 9.22 -13.88 8.40
C ALA A 12 10.36 -13.06 9.08
N ASN A 13 10.94 -12.08 8.38
CA ASN A 13 11.96 -11.16 8.89
C ASN A 13 11.44 -9.73 9.15
N PHE A 14 10.12 -9.55 9.16
CA PHE A 14 9.49 -8.24 9.29
C PHE A 14 8.84 -8.11 10.66
N GLU A 15 9.36 -7.20 11.47
CA GLU A 15 8.82 -6.89 12.79
C GLU A 15 7.76 -5.80 12.68
N ILE A 16 6.57 -6.07 13.20
CA ILE A 16 5.42 -5.16 13.14
C ILE A 16 5.44 -4.25 14.36
N GLU A 17 5.38 -2.93 14.14
CA GLU A 17 5.53 -1.95 15.23
C GLU A 17 4.24 -1.19 15.53
N ARG A 18 3.54 -0.69 14.51
CA ARG A 18 2.33 0.14 14.70
C ARG A 18 1.40 0.08 13.49
N PRO A 19 0.08 0.28 13.67
CA PRO A 19 -0.84 0.40 12.55
C PRO A 19 -0.57 1.70 11.76
N LEU A 20 -0.77 1.63 10.44
CA LEU A 20 -0.77 2.78 9.53
C LEU A 20 -2.19 3.13 9.07
N GLY A 21 -3.02 2.13 8.80
CA GLY A 21 -4.39 2.35 8.35
C GLY A 21 -5.14 1.04 8.15
N ARG A 22 -6.48 1.12 8.19
CA ARG A 22 -7.37 -0.01 7.99
C ARG A 22 -8.15 0.17 6.70
N GLY A 23 -7.96 -0.74 5.76
CA GLY A 23 -8.82 -0.88 4.59
C GLY A 23 -10.03 -1.78 4.87
N GLY A 24 -10.88 -1.97 3.86
CA GLY A 24 -12.08 -2.81 4.00
C GLY A 24 -11.78 -4.27 4.35
N MET A 25 -10.72 -4.85 3.74
CA MET A 25 -10.39 -6.28 3.85
C MET A 25 -9.04 -6.56 4.54
N ALA A 26 -8.24 -5.52 4.79
CA ALA A 26 -6.89 -5.67 5.29
C ALA A 26 -6.49 -4.51 6.21
N GLN A 27 -5.54 -4.77 7.10
CA GLN A 27 -4.90 -3.78 7.93
C GLN A 27 -3.46 -3.57 7.42
N VAL A 28 -3.03 -2.32 7.37
CA VAL A 28 -1.66 -1.94 7.01
C VAL A 28 -0.93 -1.52 8.28
N TYR A 29 0.30 -2.01 8.42
CA TYR A 29 1.18 -1.73 9.54
C TYR A 29 2.50 -1.16 9.07
N PHE A 30 3.10 -0.33 9.88
CA PHE A 30 4.51 0.01 9.81
C PHE A 30 5.31 -1.08 10.50
N GLY A 31 6.44 -1.43 9.90
CA GLY A 31 7.37 -2.38 10.48
C GLY A 31 8.78 -2.21 9.95
N HIS A 32 9.64 -3.13 10.33
CA HIS A 32 11.05 -3.11 9.97
C HIS A 32 11.51 -4.46 9.43
N ASP A 33 12.21 -4.44 8.29
CA ASP A 33 12.97 -5.59 7.84
C ASP A 33 14.24 -5.70 8.68
N VAL A 34 14.28 -6.65 9.62
CA VAL A 34 15.40 -6.76 10.57
C VAL A 34 16.70 -7.21 9.93
N LYS A 35 16.64 -7.85 8.75
CA LYS A 35 17.82 -8.33 8.02
C LYS A 35 18.42 -7.22 7.17
N LEU A 36 17.58 -6.49 6.43
CA LEU A 36 18.02 -5.40 5.55
C LEU A 36 18.08 -4.04 6.25
N ARG A 37 17.59 -3.94 7.49
CA ARG A 37 17.56 -2.74 8.31
C ARG A 37 16.87 -1.56 7.65
N ARG A 38 15.68 -1.79 7.08
CA ARG A 38 14.89 -0.77 6.38
C ARG A 38 13.43 -0.77 6.83
N PRO A 39 12.76 0.39 6.84
CA PRO A 39 11.33 0.47 7.10
C PRO A 39 10.54 -0.21 5.97
N VAL A 40 9.41 -0.82 6.34
CA VAL A 40 8.48 -1.47 5.43
C VAL A 40 7.03 -1.22 5.85
N ALA A 41 6.12 -1.32 4.89
CA ALA A 41 4.70 -1.43 5.18
C ALA A 41 4.26 -2.89 5.01
N VAL A 42 3.53 -3.42 5.99
CA VAL A 42 3.03 -4.81 6.00
C VAL A 42 1.52 -4.77 5.90
N LYS A 43 0.95 -5.29 4.81
CA LYS A 43 -0.50 -5.40 4.63
C LYS A 43 -0.92 -6.83 4.97
N VAL A 44 -1.79 -6.97 5.96
CA VAL A 44 -2.26 -8.25 6.48
C VAL A 44 -3.77 -8.34 6.31
N ILE A 45 -4.26 -9.48 5.80
CA ILE A 45 -5.70 -9.73 5.71
C ILE A 45 -6.34 -9.70 7.10
N ASP A 46 -7.46 -8.99 7.19
CA ASP A 46 -8.27 -8.90 8.40
C ASP A 46 -8.80 -10.30 8.80
N ALA A 47 -8.80 -10.59 10.10
CA ALA A 47 -9.18 -11.90 10.64
C ALA A 47 -10.50 -12.43 10.08
N ARG A 48 -11.47 -11.55 9.80
CA ARG A 48 -12.81 -11.90 9.27
C ARG A 48 -12.79 -12.54 7.87
N TYR A 49 -11.67 -12.44 7.15
CA TYR A 49 -11.51 -12.99 5.80
C TYR A 49 -10.49 -14.13 5.72
N ARG A 50 -9.82 -14.48 6.83
CA ARG A 50 -8.79 -15.54 6.86
C ARG A 50 -9.35 -16.93 6.54
N ASP A 51 -10.56 -17.22 7.03
CA ASP A 51 -11.24 -18.50 6.82
C ASP A 51 -11.93 -18.60 5.45
N LYS A 52 -11.60 -17.71 4.51
CA LYS A 52 -12.09 -17.73 3.14
C LYS A 52 -10.91 -17.97 2.18
N PRO A 53 -10.47 -19.23 1.99
CA PRO A 53 -9.24 -19.57 1.26
C PRO A 53 -9.15 -18.94 -0.13
N ALA A 54 -10.27 -18.87 -0.85
CA ALA A 54 -10.33 -18.28 -2.18
C ALA A 54 -9.92 -16.79 -2.21
N TYR A 55 -10.26 -16.01 -1.19
CA TYR A 55 -9.85 -14.60 -1.09
C TYR A 55 -8.39 -14.48 -0.65
N ALA A 56 -8.00 -15.34 0.27
CA ALA A 56 -6.69 -15.31 0.89
C ALA A 56 -5.57 -15.69 -0.09
N GLU A 57 -5.79 -16.74 -0.90
CA GLU A 57 -4.86 -17.11 -1.98
C GLU A 57 -4.77 -16.05 -3.07
N ARG A 58 -5.90 -15.44 -3.46
CA ARG A 58 -5.91 -14.37 -4.47
C ARG A 58 -5.08 -13.17 -4.02
N PHE A 59 -5.24 -12.77 -2.77
CA PHE A 59 -4.49 -11.64 -2.19
C PHE A 59 -2.97 -11.82 -2.32
N VAL A 60 -2.44 -13.01 -2.01
CA VAL A 60 -1.01 -13.30 -2.15
C VAL A 60 -0.60 -13.38 -3.63
N ARG A 61 -1.39 -14.06 -4.48
CA ARG A 61 -1.09 -14.18 -5.93
C ARG A 61 -1.08 -12.83 -6.65
N GLU A 62 -2.00 -11.95 -6.30
CA GLU A 62 -2.06 -10.61 -6.89
C GLU A 62 -0.86 -9.76 -6.43
N ALA A 63 -0.48 -9.85 -5.14
CA ALA A 63 0.75 -9.21 -4.66
C ALA A 63 2.01 -9.73 -5.39
N GLN A 64 2.10 -11.04 -5.64
CA GLN A 64 3.19 -11.64 -6.42
C GLN A 64 3.23 -11.13 -7.87
N THR A 65 2.07 -10.88 -8.48
CA THR A 65 1.99 -10.32 -9.83
C THR A 65 2.58 -8.91 -9.87
N ILE A 66 2.21 -8.07 -8.91
CA ILE A 66 2.72 -6.70 -8.79
C ILE A 66 4.20 -6.68 -8.37
N ALA A 67 4.68 -7.67 -7.62
CA ALA A 67 6.09 -7.75 -7.21
C ALA A 67 7.09 -7.78 -8.38
N THR A 68 6.65 -8.20 -9.57
CA THR A 68 7.47 -8.18 -10.79
C THR A 68 7.64 -6.80 -11.42
N TRP A 69 6.89 -5.80 -10.93
CA TRP A 69 6.86 -4.47 -11.52
C TRP A 69 8.10 -3.66 -11.13
N ARG A 70 8.55 -2.80 -12.04
CA ARG A 70 9.67 -1.87 -11.82
C ARG A 70 9.31 -0.54 -12.47
N GLN A 71 8.56 0.28 -11.74
CA GLN A 71 8.10 1.59 -12.21
C GLN A 71 7.98 2.54 -11.00
N GLU A 72 8.47 3.77 -11.16
CA GLU A 72 8.64 4.74 -10.07
C GLU A 72 7.34 5.21 -9.40
N ASN A 73 6.23 5.19 -10.12
CA ASN A 73 4.91 5.63 -9.67
C ASN A 73 4.00 4.48 -9.23
N THR A 74 4.52 3.25 -9.10
CA THR A 74 3.80 2.10 -8.56
C THR A 74 4.45 1.60 -7.29
N ILE A 75 3.65 1.16 -6.34
CA ILE A 75 4.17 0.58 -5.09
C ILE A 75 5.01 -0.67 -5.36
N GLN A 76 6.20 -0.74 -4.75
CA GLN A 76 7.04 -1.93 -4.84
C GLN A 76 6.65 -2.95 -3.76
N ILE A 77 6.32 -4.17 -4.19
CA ILE A 77 6.16 -5.32 -3.29
C ILE A 77 7.52 -6.01 -3.11
N TYR A 78 7.88 -6.30 -1.86
CA TYR A 78 9.13 -6.96 -1.48
C TYR A 78 8.95 -8.43 -1.13
N TYR A 79 7.80 -8.78 -0.56
CA TYR A 79 7.52 -10.13 -0.06
C TYR A 79 6.02 -10.38 -0.03
N ALA A 80 5.57 -11.62 -0.22
CA ALA A 80 4.17 -12.03 -0.10
C ALA A 80 4.12 -13.49 0.31
N ASP A 81 3.34 -13.82 1.33
CA ASP A 81 3.38 -15.14 1.97
C ASP A 81 2.13 -15.42 2.81
N ASP A 82 1.97 -16.69 3.17
CA ASP A 82 0.96 -17.20 4.08
C ASP A 82 1.61 -17.98 5.24
N GLN A 83 1.85 -17.30 6.36
CA GLN A 83 2.54 -17.88 7.52
C GLN A 83 1.65 -17.84 8.76
N ASP A 84 1.62 -18.92 9.54
CA ASP A 84 0.89 -19.02 10.83
C ASP A 84 -0.60 -18.65 10.74
N GLY A 85 -1.23 -18.90 9.59
CA GLY A 85 -2.63 -18.53 9.32
C GLY A 85 -2.85 -17.05 8.99
N PHE A 86 -1.78 -16.29 8.73
CA PHE A 86 -1.83 -14.91 8.24
C PHE A 86 -1.45 -14.86 6.78
N TYR A 87 -2.30 -14.22 5.99
CA TYR A 87 -1.99 -13.86 4.61
C TYR A 87 -1.55 -12.41 4.58
N TYR A 88 -0.34 -12.18 4.09
CA TYR A 88 0.25 -10.85 4.12
C TYR A 88 1.18 -10.63 2.95
N PHE A 89 1.44 -9.36 2.68
CA PHE A 89 2.56 -8.97 1.85
C PHE A 89 3.25 -7.76 2.45
N VAL A 90 4.51 -7.61 2.09
CA VAL A 90 5.39 -6.53 2.53
C VAL A 90 5.73 -5.68 1.32
N MET A 91 5.58 -4.38 1.49
CA MET A 91 5.79 -3.40 0.45
C MET A 91 6.67 -2.26 0.96
N GLU A 92 7.09 -1.42 0.02
CA GLU A 92 7.77 -0.17 0.31
C GLU A 92 6.99 0.65 1.34
N TYR A 93 7.69 1.12 2.38
CA TYR A 93 7.15 2.16 3.23
C TYR A 93 7.39 3.51 2.55
N ILE A 94 6.30 4.20 2.24
CA ILE A 94 6.34 5.56 1.70
C ILE A 94 6.28 6.54 2.87
N ASP A 95 7.39 7.22 3.15
CA ASP A 95 7.42 8.30 4.13
C ASP A 95 6.76 9.55 3.55
N GLY A 96 5.48 9.73 3.85
CA GLY A 96 4.65 10.81 3.34
C GLY A 96 3.18 10.60 3.65
N ASP A 97 2.34 11.44 3.07
CA ASP A 97 0.89 11.42 3.27
C ASP A 97 0.18 10.99 1.99
N ASP A 98 -1.01 10.40 2.14
CA ASP A 98 -1.90 10.18 1.01
C ASP A 98 -2.48 11.51 0.51
N LEU A 99 -2.86 11.54 -0.77
CA LEU A 99 -3.41 12.74 -1.40
C LEU A 99 -4.74 13.17 -0.79
N ALA A 100 -5.53 12.26 -0.20
CA ALA A 100 -6.77 12.65 0.45
C ALA A 100 -6.49 13.54 1.68
N LYS A 101 -5.51 13.17 2.50
CA LYS A 101 -5.06 13.97 3.64
C LYS A 101 -4.49 15.31 3.18
N ILE A 102 -3.64 15.31 2.16
CA ILE A 102 -3.09 16.56 1.60
C ILE A 102 -4.21 17.49 1.12
N LEU A 103 -5.18 16.96 0.36
CA LEU A 103 -6.31 17.76 -0.11
C LEU A 103 -7.18 18.28 1.03
N ALA A 104 -7.36 17.50 2.10
CA ALA A 104 -8.09 17.92 3.29
C ALA A 104 -7.37 19.08 4.01
N ASP A 105 -6.04 19.02 4.16
CA ASP A 105 -5.24 20.07 4.76
C ASP A 105 -5.30 21.38 3.95
N TYR A 106 -5.20 21.29 2.63
CA TYR A 106 -5.38 22.47 1.76
C TYR A 106 -6.77 23.08 1.92
N LYS A 107 -7.81 22.24 1.95
CA LYS A 107 -9.19 22.69 2.15
C LYS A 107 -9.39 23.35 3.52
N ALA A 108 -8.80 22.81 4.58
CA ALA A 108 -8.90 23.35 5.93
C ALA A 108 -8.27 24.75 6.05
N ASN A 109 -7.30 25.07 5.19
CA ASN A 109 -6.64 26.37 5.11
C ASN A 109 -7.22 27.29 4.02
N ASP A 110 -8.40 26.97 3.47
CA ASP A 110 -9.05 27.65 2.33
C ASP A 110 -8.13 27.85 1.11
N ARG A 111 -7.25 26.87 0.87
CA ARG A 111 -6.34 26.83 -0.26
C ARG A 111 -6.80 25.80 -1.28
N ARG A 112 -6.18 25.85 -2.46
CA ARG A 112 -6.26 24.81 -3.49
C ARG A 112 -4.87 24.31 -3.80
N LEU A 113 -4.78 23.08 -4.27
CA LEU A 113 -3.52 22.53 -4.72
C LEU A 113 -3.01 23.37 -5.91
N PRO A 114 -1.74 23.80 -5.90
CA PRO A 114 -1.15 24.53 -7.02
C PRO A 114 -1.23 23.74 -8.35
N TYR A 115 -1.37 24.43 -9.48
CA TYR A 115 -1.55 23.78 -10.79
C TYR A 115 -0.38 22.88 -11.18
N ASP A 116 0.84 23.29 -10.86
CA ASP A 116 2.05 22.49 -11.06
C ASP A 116 2.00 21.18 -10.27
N GLU A 117 1.54 21.21 -9.03
CA GLU A 117 1.34 20.01 -8.21
C GLU A 117 0.24 19.10 -8.77
N VAL A 118 -0.88 19.67 -9.23
CA VAL A 118 -1.94 18.91 -9.90
C VAL A 118 -1.40 18.18 -11.14
N LEU A 119 -0.64 18.87 -11.99
CA LEU A 119 -0.07 18.28 -13.20
C LEU A 119 0.97 17.21 -12.89
N ARG A 120 1.80 17.44 -11.86
CA ARG A 120 2.84 16.50 -11.40
C ARG A 120 2.22 15.20 -10.91
N ILE A 121 1.22 15.29 -10.03
CA ILE A 121 0.51 14.14 -9.47
C ILE A 121 -0.29 13.42 -10.56
N GLY A 122 -1.04 14.17 -11.38
CA GLY A 122 -1.83 13.60 -12.47
C GLY A 122 -0.98 12.82 -13.46
N ARG A 123 0.21 13.34 -13.82
CA ARG A 123 1.17 12.63 -14.69
C ARG A 123 1.69 11.34 -14.05
N ALA A 124 2.06 11.38 -12.76
CA ALA A 124 2.54 10.19 -12.06
C ALA A 124 1.46 9.09 -11.99
N VAL A 125 0.22 9.46 -11.65
CA VAL A 125 -0.91 8.51 -11.65
C VAL A 125 -1.17 7.95 -13.05
N ALA A 126 -1.13 8.81 -14.09
CA ALA A 126 -1.30 8.35 -15.47
C ALA A 126 -0.19 7.37 -15.89
N ASN A 127 1.07 7.64 -15.56
CA ASN A 127 2.19 6.74 -15.84
C ASN A 127 2.04 5.38 -15.14
N ALA A 128 1.61 5.38 -13.87
CA ALA A 128 1.36 4.14 -13.12
C ALA A 128 0.24 3.30 -13.76
N LEU A 129 -0.85 3.95 -14.19
CA LEU A 129 -1.97 3.30 -14.85
C LEU A 129 -1.60 2.79 -16.25
N ASP A 130 -0.88 3.57 -17.04
CA ASP A 130 -0.39 3.14 -18.36
C ASP A 130 0.50 1.90 -18.25
N TYR A 131 1.42 1.90 -17.28
CA TYR A 131 2.27 0.76 -16.99
C TYR A 131 1.46 -0.48 -16.57
N ALA A 132 0.46 -0.31 -15.71
CA ALA A 132 -0.43 -1.40 -15.30
C ALA A 132 -1.24 -1.96 -16.48
N HIS A 133 -1.82 -1.07 -17.30
CA HIS A 133 -2.60 -1.46 -18.48
C HIS A 133 -1.74 -2.19 -19.52
N GLY A 134 -0.47 -1.77 -19.71
CA GLY A 134 0.50 -2.49 -20.55
C GLY A 134 0.79 -3.93 -20.08
N LYS A 135 0.42 -4.26 -18.84
CA LYS A 135 0.51 -5.61 -18.26
C LYS A 135 -0.86 -6.30 -18.12
N GLY A 136 -1.92 -5.73 -18.69
CA GLY A 136 -3.27 -6.27 -18.63
C GLY A 136 -3.95 -6.12 -17.26
N ILE A 137 -3.43 -5.28 -16.36
CA ILE A 137 -3.99 -5.04 -15.03
C ILE A 137 -4.76 -3.72 -15.02
N ILE A 138 -6.01 -3.78 -14.54
CA ILE A 138 -6.87 -2.61 -14.35
C ILE A 138 -6.96 -2.35 -12.84
N HIS A 139 -6.63 -1.13 -12.41
CA HIS A 139 -6.57 -0.78 -10.99
C HIS A 139 -7.94 -0.78 -10.29
N ARG A 140 -9.00 -0.29 -10.95
CA ARG A 140 -10.42 -0.27 -10.49
C ARG A 140 -10.77 0.55 -9.24
N ASP A 141 -9.80 1.11 -8.53
CA ASP A 141 -10.02 1.90 -7.29
C ASP A 141 -9.10 3.13 -7.23
N VAL A 142 -9.03 3.89 -8.32
CA VAL A 142 -8.22 5.11 -8.37
C VAL A 142 -8.94 6.21 -7.59
N LYS A 143 -8.35 6.63 -6.47
CA LYS A 143 -8.86 7.71 -5.60
C LYS A 143 -7.72 8.36 -4.81
N PRO A 144 -7.90 9.57 -4.25
CA PRO A 144 -6.83 10.27 -3.53
C PRO A 144 -6.18 9.48 -2.39
N SER A 145 -6.94 8.65 -1.65
CA SER A 145 -6.39 7.85 -0.55
C SER A 145 -5.45 6.72 -0.99
N ASN A 146 -5.43 6.39 -2.29
CA ASN A 146 -4.55 5.37 -2.87
C ASN A 146 -3.35 6.01 -3.61
N VAL A 147 -3.16 7.33 -3.46
CA VAL A 147 -2.04 8.06 -4.05
C VAL A 147 -1.19 8.60 -2.92
N MET A 148 -0.01 8.02 -2.72
CA MET A 148 0.96 8.48 -1.73
C MET A 148 1.85 9.57 -2.32
N VAL A 149 2.09 10.63 -1.55
CA VAL A 149 3.08 11.67 -1.88
C VAL A 149 4.16 11.64 -0.82
N ALA A 150 5.33 11.14 -1.19
CA ALA A 150 6.49 11.03 -0.33
C ALA A 150 7.12 12.39 -0.04
N GLN A 151 7.88 12.49 1.05
CA GLN A 151 8.67 13.69 1.40
C GLN A 151 9.71 14.04 0.33
N ASP A 152 10.27 13.03 -0.36
CA ASP A 152 11.18 13.20 -1.51
C ASP A 152 10.45 13.65 -2.80
N LYS A 153 9.15 13.95 -2.69
CA LYS A 153 8.21 14.34 -3.75
C LYS A 153 7.84 13.22 -4.72
N ARG A 154 8.24 11.97 -4.52
CA ARG A 154 7.72 10.87 -5.36
C ARG A 154 6.22 10.72 -5.15
N VAL A 155 5.52 10.39 -6.23
CA VAL A 155 4.08 10.11 -6.23
C VAL A 155 3.92 8.65 -6.63
N VAL A 156 3.30 7.90 -5.73
CA VAL A 156 3.17 6.44 -5.84
C VAL A 156 1.70 6.07 -5.76
N LEU A 157 1.19 5.44 -6.81
CA LEU A 157 -0.12 4.80 -6.82
C LEU A 157 -0.01 3.45 -6.10
N THR A 158 -0.88 3.24 -5.12
CA THR A 158 -0.92 2.06 -4.26
C THR A 158 -2.25 1.33 -4.45
N ASP A 159 -2.39 0.15 -3.82
CA ASP A 159 -3.68 -0.54 -3.73
C ASP A 159 -4.35 -0.84 -5.09
N PHE A 160 -3.63 -1.53 -5.97
CA PHE A 160 -4.09 -2.04 -7.28
C PHE A 160 -5.20 -3.11 -7.22
N GLY A 161 -6.12 -3.00 -6.25
CA GLY A 161 -7.30 -3.86 -6.17
C GLY A 161 -6.95 -5.32 -5.91
N LEU A 162 -6.07 -5.55 -4.91
CA LEU A 162 -5.50 -6.86 -4.50
C LEU A 162 -6.53 -7.90 -3.98
N ALA A 163 -7.82 -7.68 -4.21
CA ALA A 163 -8.90 -8.60 -3.90
C ALA A 163 -10.15 -8.23 -4.71
N MET A 164 -10.49 -9.06 -5.70
CA MET A 164 -11.85 -9.18 -6.22
C MET A 164 -12.34 -10.61 -6.16
#